data_AF-A0A7V8WTI0-F1
#
_entry.id   AF-A0A7V8WTI0-F1
#
_cell.length_a   1.000
_cell.length_b   1.000
_cell.length_c   1.000
_cell.angle_alpha   90.00
_cell.angle_beta   90.00
_cell.angle_gamma   90.00
#
_symmetry.space_group_name_H-M   'P 1'
#
loop_
_entity.id
_entity.type
_entity.pdbx_description
1 polymer ?
#
loop_
_entity_poly.entity_id
_entity_poly.type
_entity_poly.pdbx_seq_one_letter_code
_entity_poly.pdbx_strand_id
1 'polypeptide(L)'
;MNDDVPLTIKVWGDWACFTRPELKVERVTYPVMTPSAARGVLEAILWKPEFQWEVREIWLLKPVRFFSILRNEVNNRQSDRSARNWERSGGGYDATEDRAQRHTLALRDVAYVIVARPWLNDGVGAHVAKYRDQFRRRVQRGQCFATPYLGCREFSAGFGPVEGGDKPLDVSFEIGRMLAEITHAADGSGVGTPRFFDAAVRNGVLSPPEVERTAA
;
A
#
# COMPACT_ATOMS: atom_id res chain seq x y z
N MET A 1 15.30 -25.91 10.54
CA MET A 1 14.66 -25.24 9.39
C MET A 1 14.80 -23.76 9.64
N ASN A 2 15.40 -22.98 8.73
CA ASN A 2 15.62 -21.55 8.98
C ASN A 2 14.28 -20.83 9.04
N ASP A 3 13.89 -20.42 10.24
CA ASP A 3 12.71 -19.58 10.48
C ASP A 3 12.88 -18.16 9.93
N ASP A 4 14.09 -17.83 9.50
CA ASP A 4 14.53 -16.50 9.09
C ASP A 4 14.65 -16.33 7.56
N VAL A 5 14.18 -17.29 6.74
CA VAL A 5 14.13 -17.05 5.28
C VAL A 5 12.97 -16.09 4.98
N PRO A 6 13.24 -14.84 4.58
CA PRO A 6 12.18 -13.89 4.30
C PRO A 6 11.33 -14.35 3.11
N LEU A 7 10.07 -13.94 3.11
CA LEU A 7 9.19 -14.09 1.96
C LEU A 7 9.51 -13.03 0.93
N THR A 8 9.55 -13.45 -0.33
CA THR A 8 9.69 -12.55 -1.46
C THR A 8 8.49 -12.72 -2.39
N ILE A 9 7.95 -11.61 -2.85
CA ILE A 9 6.84 -11.58 -3.80
C ILE A 9 7.08 -10.49 -4.84
N LYS A 10 6.83 -10.81 -6.11
CA LYS A 10 6.82 -9.85 -7.19
C LYS A 10 5.44 -9.23 -7.30
N VAL A 11 5.38 -7.91 -7.46
CA VAL A 11 4.14 -7.15 -7.64
C VAL A 11 4.35 -6.14 -8.77
N TRP A 12 3.40 -6.02 -9.69
CA TRP A 12 3.50 -5.11 -10.83
C TRP A 12 2.13 -4.54 -11.23
N GLY A 13 2.15 -3.49 -12.03
CA GLY A 13 0.95 -2.90 -12.58
C GLY A 13 1.25 -1.83 -13.62
N ASP A 14 0.26 -1.53 -14.46
CA ASP A 14 0.39 -0.49 -15.48
C ASP A 14 0.54 0.89 -14.86
N TRP A 15 -0.09 1.12 -13.70
CA TRP A 15 -0.07 2.39 -13.00
C TRP A 15 0.01 2.20 -11.48
N ALA A 16 0.50 3.21 -10.76
CA ALA A 16 0.46 3.27 -9.30
C ALA A 16 0.39 4.70 -8.79
N CYS A 17 -0.23 4.92 -7.62
CA CYS A 17 -0.23 6.24 -6.98
C CYS A 17 -0.11 6.11 -5.46
N PHE A 18 1.12 6.16 -4.98
CA PHE A 18 1.45 6.18 -3.56
C PHE A 18 1.43 7.63 -3.07
N THR A 19 0.22 8.15 -2.86
CA THR A 19 -0.02 9.59 -2.66
C THR A 19 0.81 10.18 -1.51
N ARG A 20 1.55 11.25 -1.80
CA ARG A 20 2.20 12.10 -0.79
C ARG A 20 1.13 12.78 0.08
N PRO A 21 1.18 12.63 1.41
CA PRO A 21 0.11 13.12 2.28
C PRO A 21 -0.05 14.64 2.31
N GLU A 22 0.99 15.38 1.94
CA GLU A 22 1.00 16.84 1.82
C GLU A 22 0.35 17.34 0.51
N LEU A 23 0.21 16.48 -0.51
CA LEU A 23 -0.37 16.79 -1.82
C LEU A 23 -1.59 15.90 -2.07
N LYS A 24 -2.61 16.03 -1.23
CA LYS A 24 -3.85 15.21 -1.32
C LYS A 24 -4.93 15.78 -2.24
N VAL A 25 -4.93 17.10 -2.45
CA VAL A 25 -5.91 17.77 -3.33
C VAL A 25 -5.59 17.46 -4.79
N GLU A 26 -4.34 17.70 -5.18
CA GLU A 26 -3.76 17.22 -6.44
C GLU A 26 -2.81 16.07 -6.10
N ARG A 27 -3.22 14.84 -6.41
CA ARG A 27 -2.51 13.65 -5.95
C ARG A 27 -1.15 13.57 -6.64
N VAL A 28 -0.08 13.68 -5.85
CA VAL A 28 1.28 13.42 -6.33
C VAL A 28 1.81 12.17 -5.67
N THR A 29 2.21 11.18 -6.46
CA THR A 29 2.80 9.94 -5.95
C THR A 29 4.22 10.14 -5.44
N TYR A 30 4.60 9.38 -4.41
CA TYR A 30 6.02 9.07 -4.17
C TYR A 30 6.63 8.38 -5.41
N PRO A 31 7.95 8.51 -5.63
CA PRO A 31 8.63 7.89 -6.77
C PRO A 31 8.65 6.35 -6.71
N VAL A 32 8.36 5.77 -5.54
CA VAL A 32 8.40 4.32 -5.29
C VAL A 32 7.27 3.92 -4.33
N MET A 33 7.00 2.61 -4.25
CA MET A 33 6.05 2.03 -3.30
C MET A 33 6.42 2.37 -1.85
N THR A 34 5.44 2.82 -1.06
CA THR A 34 5.63 3.05 0.37
C THR A 34 5.55 1.74 1.16
N PRO A 35 6.19 1.64 2.34
CA PRO A 35 6.09 0.45 3.20
C PRO A 35 4.63 0.11 3.57
N SER A 36 3.81 1.12 3.87
CA SER A 36 2.37 0.96 4.13
C SER A 36 1.62 0.35 2.94
N ALA A 37 1.90 0.79 1.71
CA ALA A 37 1.28 0.22 0.52
C ALA A 37 1.74 -1.22 0.27
N ALA A 38 3.03 -1.52 0.46
CA ALA A 38 3.57 -2.87 0.39
C ALA A 38 2.86 -3.81 1.38
N ARG A 39 2.70 -3.38 2.64
CA ARG A 39 1.93 -4.10 3.67
C ARG A 39 0.49 -4.36 3.21
N GLY A 40 -0.19 -3.36 2.67
CA GLY A 40 -1.55 -3.51 2.13
C GLY A 40 -1.66 -4.57 1.03
N VAL A 41 -0.66 -4.69 0.16
CA VAL A 41 -0.60 -5.75 -0.86
C VAL A 41 -0.47 -7.14 -0.21
N LEU A 42 0.40 -7.28 0.78
CA LEU A 42 0.59 -8.55 1.50
C LEU A 42 -0.69 -8.97 2.25
N GLU A 43 -1.35 -8.02 2.92
CA GLU A 43 -2.60 -8.23 3.65
C GLU A 43 -3.76 -8.62 2.72
N ALA A 44 -3.84 -8.02 1.54
CA ALA A 44 -4.82 -8.37 0.52
C ALA A 44 -4.68 -9.82 0.04
N ILE A 45 -3.46 -10.37 0.05
CA ILE A 45 -3.19 -11.78 -0.29
C ILE A 45 -3.50 -12.69 0.90
N LEU A 46 -2.97 -12.38 2.08
CA LEU A 46 -3.26 -13.09 3.33
C LEU A 46 -3.14 -12.15 4.51
N TRP A 47 -4.22 -12.02 5.26
CA TRP A 47 -4.21 -11.39 6.58
C TRP A 47 -4.92 -12.28 7.58
N LYS A 48 -4.43 -12.23 8.82
CA LYS A 48 -4.98 -12.91 9.98
C LYS A 48 -4.71 -12.07 11.23
N PRO A 49 -5.61 -12.04 12.22
CA PRO A 49 -5.41 -11.26 13.45
C PRO A 49 -4.21 -11.75 14.30
N GLU A 50 -3.72 -12.98 14.08
CA GLU A 50 -2.60 -13.56 14.81
C GLU A 50 -1.22 -12.98 14.44
N PHE A 51 -1.10 -12.23 13.36
CA PHE A 51 0.18 -11.69 12.91
C PHE A 51 0.05 -10.38 12.13
N GLN A 52 1.17 -9.67 12.01
CA GLN A 52 1.30 -8.50 11.16
C GLN A 52 2.40 -8.71 10.12
N TRP A 53 2.27 -8.07 8.97
CA TRP A 53 3.33 -8.10 7.95
C TRP A 53 4.40 -7.06 8.26
N GLU A 54 5.63 -7.51 8.38
CA GLU A 54 6.80 -6.65 8.46
C GLU A 54 7.49 -6.60 7.08
N VAL A 55 7.50 -5.41 6.47
CA VAL A 55 8.20 -5.17 5.21
C VAL A 55 9.66 -4.83 5.53
N ARG A 56 10.59 -5.63 5.01
CA ARG A 56 12.03 -5.47 5.24
C ARG A 56 12.72 -4.75 4.10
N GLU A 57 12.31 -5.02 2.86
CA GLU A 57 12.88 -4.38 1.67
C GLU A 57 11.83 -4.25 0.56
N ILE A 58 12.00 -3.22 -0.28
CA ILE A 58 11.24 -3.02 -1.51
C ILE A 58 12.26 -2.81 -2.63
N TRP A 59 12.35 -3.76 -3.55
CA TRP A 59 13.24 -3.69 -4.70
C TRP A 59 12.52 -3.05 -5.87
N LEU A 60 13.16 -2.08 -6.52
CA LEU A 60 12.69 -1.50 -7.76
C LEU A 60 13.15 -2.38 -8.92
N LEU A 61 12.20 -2.87 -9.73
CA LEU A 61 12.50 -3.65 -10.93
C LEU A 61 12.40 -2.84 -12.23
N LYS A 62 11.79 -1.66 -12.19
CA LYS A 62 11.55 -0.79 -13.35
C LYS A 62 11.92 0.67 -13.07
N PRO A 63 12.40 1.42 -14.08
CA PRO A 63 12.72 2.83 -13.93
C PRO A 63 11.49 3.65 -13.52
N VAL A 64 11.71 4.65 -12.68
CA VAL A 64 10.65 5.57 -12.23
C VAL A 64 10.18 6.41 -13.42
N ARG A 65 8.91 6.27 -13.80
CA ARG A 65 8.27 7.05 -14.85
C ARG A 65 6.96 7.60 -14.36
N PHE A 66 6.73 8.88 -14.59
CA PHE A 66 5.50 9.55 -14.21
C PHE A 66 4.58 9.74 -15.42
N PHE A 67 3.28 9.81 -15.15
CA PHE A 67 2.28 10.25 -16.10
C PHE A 67 1.18 11.02 -15.39
N SER A 68 0.47 11.87 -16.12
CA SER A 68 -0.65 12.66 -15.57
C SER A 68 -1.99 12.06 -16.00
N ILE A 69 -2.94 12.05 -15.07
CA ILE A 69 -4.35 11.75 -15.33
C ILE A 69 -5.20 12.90 -14.80
N LEU A 70 -6.21 13.30 -15.56
CA LEU A 70 -7.25 14.23 -15.13
C LEU A 70 -8.55 13.48 -14.88
N ARG A 71 -9.17 13.70 -13.72
CA ARG A 71 -10.42 13.01 -13.35
C ARG A 71 -11.41 13.98 -12.72
N ASN A 72 -12.69 13.71 -12.94
CA ASN A 72 -13.75 14.34 -12.17
C ASN A 72 -13.87 13.61 -10.83
N GLU A 73 -13.52 14.28 -9.73
CA GLU A 73 -13.72 13.78 -8.37
C GLU A 73 -14.82 14.60 -7.68
N VAL A 74 -15.64 13.96 -6.86
CA VAL A 74 -16.64 14.64 -6.03
C VAL A 74 -15.95 15.52 -4.98
N ASN A 75 -16.48 16.72 -4.75
CA ASN A 75 -15.88 17.66 -3.81
C ASN A 75 -16.24 17.33 -2.36
N ASN A 76 -17.51 17.00 -2.11
CA ASN A 76 -18.01 16.87 -0.75
C ASN A 76 -18.39 15.42 -0.42
N ARG A 77 -17.97 15.00 0.79
CA ARG A 77 -18.45 13.74 1.37
C ARG A 77 -19.93 13.90 1.69
N GLN A 78 -20.75 13.00 1.16
CA GLN A 78 -22.18 12.98 1.46
C GLN A 78 -22.43 12.67 2.94
N SER A 79 -23.39 13.37 3.53
CA SER A 79 -23.74 13.25 4.95
C SER A 79 -25.16 12.72 5.12
N ASP A 80 -25.38 11.91 6.16
CA ASP A 80 -26.72 11.42 6.54
C ASP A 80 -27.70 12.57 6.77
N ARG A 81 -27.22 13.68 7.34
CA ARG A 81 -28.02 14.89 7.53
C ARG A 81 -28.53 15.47 6.21
N SER A 82 -27.68 15.57 5.19
CA SER A 82 -28.07 16.08 3.87
C SER A 82 -29.10 15.16 3.22
N ALA A 83 -28.89 13.85 3.29
CA ALA A 83 -29.81 12.85 2.74
C ALA A 83 -31.21 12.92 3.39
N ARG A 84 -31.29 13.01 4.73
CA ARG A 84 -32.57 13.16 5.46
C ARG A 84 -33.31 14.44 5.13
N ASN A 85 -32.60 15.50 4.77
CA ASN A 85 -33.25 16.75 4.37
C ASN A 85 -33.92 16.60 2.99
N TRP A 86 -33.21 16.00 2.02
CA TRP A 86 -33.77 15.74 0.69
C TRP A 86 -34.97 14.78 0.73
N GLU A 87 -34.96 13.78 1.62
CA GLU A 87 -36.11 12.91 1.83
C GLU A 87 -37.38 13.68 2.20
N ARG A 88 -37.26 14.77 2.97
CA ARG A 88 -38.41 15.57 3.44
C ARG A 88 -38.82 16.69 2.51
N SER A 89 -37.84 17.36 1.90
CA SER A 89 -38.05 18.60 1.14
C SER A 89 -37.95 18.42 -0.37
N GLY A 90 -37.62 17.20 -0.82
CA GLY A 90 -37.30 16.93 -2.22
C GLY A 90 -35.88 17.38 -2.58
N GLY A 91 -35.39 16.93 -3.74
CA GLY A 91 -34.03 17.15 -4.22
C GLY A 91 -33.20 15.87 -4.22
N GLY A 92 -31.88 16.02 -4.34
CA GLY A 92 -30.95 14.91 -4.37
C GLY A 92 -29.51 15.35 -4.57
N TYR A 93 -28.60 14.38 -4.54
CA TYR A 93 -27.19 14.63 -4.85
C TYR A 93 -26.97 14.59 -6.37
N ASP A 94 -26.46 15.68 -6.92
CA ASP A 94 -25.95 15.72 -8.29
C ASP A 94 -24.42 15.88 -8.29
N ALA A 95 -23.73 14.79 -8.62
CA ALA A 95 -22.28 14.77 -8.74
C ALA A 95 -21.77 15.68 -9.88
N THR A 96 -22.62 16.08 -10.82
CA THR A 96 -22.25 16.97 -11.91
C THR A 96 -22.09 18.43 -11.48
N GLU A 97 -22.82 18.83 -10.45
CA GLU A 97 -22.74 20.14 -9.81
C GLU A 97 -21.72 20.15 -8.64
N ASP A 98 -21.45 18.98 -8.02
CA ASP A 98 -20.51 18.83 -6.89
C ASP A 98 -19.23 18.05 -7.26
N ARG A 99 -18.55 18.46 -8.33
CA ARG A 99 -17.28 17.86 -8.76
C ARG A 99 -16.23 18.91 -9.11
N ALA A 100 -14.97 18.50 -9.02
CA ALA A 100 -13.84 19.24 -9.57
C ALA A 100 -12.98 18.31 -10.44
N GLN A 101 -12.34 18.89 -11.45
CA GLN A 101 -11.27 18.21 -12.17
C GLN A 101 -10.01 18.23 -11.32
N ARG A 102 -9.52 17.04 -10.96
CA ARG A 102 -8.29 16.88 -10.17
C ARG A 102 -7.22 16.21 -10.99
N HIS A 103 -6.05 16.83 -10.98
CA HIS A 103 -4.84 16.26 -11.57
C HIS A 103 -4.24 15.23 -10.61
N THR A 104 -3.79 14.11 -11.18
CA THR A 104 -3.01 13.09 -10.50
C THR A 104 -1.70 12.89 -11.27
N LEU A 105 -0.56 13.05 -10.59
CA LEU A 105 0.73 12.62 -11.09
C LEU A 105 1.03 11.24 -10.51
N ALA A 106 0.85 10.21 -11.33
CA ALA A 106 0.98 8.80 -10.97
C ALA A 106 2.24 8.18 -11.61
N LEU A 107 2.61 6.98 -11.17
CA LEU A 107 3.68 6.18 -11.75
C LEU A 107 3.14 5.31 -12.87
N ARG A 108 3.93 5.10 -13.93
CA ARG A 108 3.59 4.23 -15.06
C ARG A 108 4.56 3.06 -15.18
N ASP A 109 3.98 1.90 -15.45
CA ASP A 109 4.62 0.63 -15.72
C ASP A 109 5.67 0.31 -14.65
N VAL A 110 5.14 -0.08 -13.48
CA VAL A 110 5.90 -0.31 -12.25
C VAL A 110 5.99 -1.80 -11.96
N ALA A 111 7.10 -2.21 -11.35
CA ALA A 111 7.26 -3.55 -10.79
C ALA A 111 8.22 -3.50 -9.60
N TYR A 112 7.91 -4.28 -8.57
CA TYR A 112 8.64 -4.34 -7.32
C TYR A 112 8.79 -5.78 -6.85
N VAL A 113 9.86 -6.07 -6.10
CA VAL A 113 9.89 -7.21 -5.16
C VAL A 113 9.67 -6.67 -3.77
N ILE A 114 8.76 -7.28 -3.02
CA ILE A 114 8.58 -7.01 -1.60
C ILE A 114 9.24 -8.16 -0.82
N VAL A 115 10.19 -7.82 0.03
CA VAL A 115 10.80 -8.73 1.00
C VAL A 115 10.14 -8.50 2.34
N ALA A 116 9.52 -9.52 2.92
CA ALA A 116 8.73 -9.39 4.14
C ALA A 116 8.74 -10.66 4.98
N ARG A 117 8.28 -10.56 6.23
CA ARG A 117 8.00 -11.72 7.08
C ARG A 117 6.72 -11.51 7.90
N PRO A 118 5.99 -12.59 8.24
CA PRO A 118 4.92 -12.51 9.21
C PRO A 118 5.53 -12.38 10.61
N TRP A 119 5.19 -11.30 11.32
CA TRP A 119 5.53 -11.08 12.71
C TRP A 119 4.35 -11.49 13.58
N LEU A 120 4.50 -12.58 14.34
CA LEU A 120 3.44 -13.09 15.21
C LEU A 120 3.21 -12.19 16.43
N ASN A 121 1.94 -12.07 16.82
CA ASN A 121 1.55 -11.43 18.07
C ASN A 121 1.90 -12.32 19.28
N ASP A 122 2.04 -11.71 20.44
CA ASP A 122 2.36 -12.44 21.68
C ASP A 122 1.21 -13.39 22.05
N GLY A 123 1.56 -14.58 22.58
CA GLY A 123 0.58 -15.60 22.96
C GLY A 123 0.07 -16.47 21.80
N VAL A 124 0.50 -16.24 20.56
CA VAL A 124 0.15 -17.10 19.42
C VAL A 124 0.94 -18.41 19.47
N GLY A 125 0.27 -19.52 19.79
CA GLY A 125 0.89 -20.85 19.86
C GLY A 125 1.20 -21.50 18.50
N ALA A 126 0.82 -20.87 17.39
CA ALA A 126 1.10 -21.38 16.05
C ALA A 126 2.50 -20.99 15.59
N HIS A 127 3.21 -21.92 14.95
CA HIS A 127 4.53 -21.64 14.38
C HIS A 127 4.46 -20.71 13.16
N VAL A 128 5.43 -19.80 13.02
CA VAL A 128 5.49 -18.78 11.94
C VAL A 128 5.40 -19.39 10.53
N ALA A 129 5.99 -20.58 10.35
CA ALA A 129 5.94 -21.36 9.11
C ALA A 129 4.50 -21.62 8.60
N LYS A 130 3.53 -21.76 9.51
CA LYS A 130 2.12 -21.96 9.16
C LYS A 130 1.59 -20.83 8.27
N TYR A 131 1.88 -19.58 8.62
CA TYR A 131 1.40 -18.41 7.88
C TYR A 131 2.24 -18.17 6.64
N ARG A 132 3.56 -18.36 6.76
CA ARG A 132 4.49 -18.29 5.63
C ARG A 132 4.08 -19.21 4.49
N ASP A 133 3.79 -20.47 4.79
CA ASP A 133 3.50 -21.48 3.77
C ASP A 133 2.08 -21.34 3.21
N GLN A 134 1.13 -20.81 4.01
CA GLN A 134 -0.17 -20.37 3.49
C GLN A 134 -0.03 -19.24 2.47
N PHE A 135 0.79 -18.23 2.77
CA PHE A 135 1.05 -17.11 1.88
C PHE A 135 1.70 -17.59 0.57
N ARG A 136 2.75 -18.41 0.65
CA ARG A 136 3.43 -18.98 -0.53
C ARG A 136 2.47 -19.71 -1.47
N ARG A 137 1.61 -20.59 -0.93
CA ARG A 137 0.61 -21.30 -1.75
C ARG A 137 -0.37 -20.36 -2.43
N ARG A 138 -0.76 -19.27 -1.76
CA ARG A 138 -1.64 -18.24 -2.35
C ARG A 138 -0.95 -17.50 -3.49
N VAL A 139 0.30 -17.08 -3.28
CA VAL A 139 1.12 -16.43 -4.32
C VAL A 139 1.29 -17.33 -5.54
N GLN A 140 1.65 -18.61 -5.35
CA GLN A 140 1.82 -19.57 -6.44
C GLN A 140 0.53 -19.81 -7.26
N ARG A 141 -0.64 -19.65 -6.64
CA ARG A 141 -1.94 -19.89 -7.27
C ARG A 141 -2.62 -18.60 -7.74
N GLY A 142 -1.99 -17.43 -7.55
CA GLY A 142 -2.63 -16.14 -7.79
C GLY A 142 -3.87 -15.88 -6.93
N GLN A 143 -3.96 -16.51 -5.74
CA GLN A 143 -5.12 -16.39 -4.85
C GLN A 143 -4.92 -15.23 -3.87
N CYS A 144 -5.95 -14.40 -3.71
CA CYS A 144 -5.99 -13.31 -2.74
C CYS A 144 -7.35 -13.24 -2.06
N PHE A 145 -7.41 -12.60 -0.89
CA PHE A 145 -8.67 -12.31 -0.21
C PHE A 145 -9.41 -11.16 -0.90
N ALA A 146 -8.66 -10.14 -1.31
CA ALA A 146 -9.14 -9.04 -2.14
C ALA A 146 -8.07 -8.74 -3.21
N THR A 147 -8.50 -8.25 -4.37
CA THR A 147 -7.57 -7.82 -5.43
C THR A 147 -6.61 -6.78 -4.88
N PRO A 148 -5.30 -7.04 -4.84
CA PRO A 148 -4.33 -6.04 -4.40
C PRO A 148 -4.30 -4.85 -5.36
N TYR A 149 -3.88 -3.70 -4.88
CA TYR A 149 -3.81 -2.47 -5.66
C TYR A 149 -2.59 -1.64 -5.28
N LEU A 150 -2.13 -0.79 -6.20
CA LEU A 150 -0.92 0.02 -6.05
C LEU A 150 -1.27 1.46 -5.64
N GLY A 151 -1.56 1.61 -4.34
CA GLY A 151 -1.83 2.90 -3.69
C GLY A 151 -3.29 3.35 -3.76
N CYS A 152 -3.93 3.33 -4.93
CA CYS A 152 -5.36 3.61 -5.09
C CYS A 152 -6.08 2.42 -5.75
N ARG A 153 -7.36 2.19 -5.43
CA ARG A 153 -8.11 1.00 -5.88
C ARG A 153 -8.30 0.94 -7.40
N GLU A 154 -8.23 2.08 -8.08
CA GLU A 154 -8.25 2.20 -9.54
C GLU A 154 -7.05 1.53 -10.21
N PHE A 155 -5.97 1.29 -9.44
CA PHE A 155 -4.72 0.71 -9.94
C PHE A 155 -4.54 -0.71 -9.39
N SER A 156 -5.27 -1.68 -9.95
CA SER A 156 -5.12 -3.09 -9.58
C SER A 156 -3.70 -3.59 -9.81
N ALA A 157 -3.23 -4.48 -8.95
CA ALA A 157 -1.88 -5.04 -8.99
C ALA A 157 -1.90 -6.52 -9.40
N GLY A 158 -1.03 -6.89 -10.33
CA GLY A 158 -0.61 -8.27 -10.54
C GLY A 158 0.41 -8.68 -9.48
N PHE A 159 0.43 -9.95 -9.09
CA PHE A 159 1.42 -10.50 -8.17
C PHE A 159 1.78 -11.94 -8.50
N GLY A 160 2.95 -12.39 -8.07
CA GLY A 160 3.45 -13.73 -8.35
C GLY A 160 4.76 -14.06 -7.65
N PRO A 161 5.28 -15.29 -7.86
CA PRO A 161 6.60 -15.67 -7.36
C PRO A 161 7.69 -14.78 -8.00
N VAL A 162 8.79 -14.59 -7.27
CA VAL A 162 9.98 -13.93 -7.79
C VAL A 162 10.74 -14.89 -8.71
N GLU A 163 11.14 -14.41 -9.88
CA GLU A 163 11.88 -15.16 -10.89
C GLU A 163 13.36 -14.74 -10.91
N GLY A 164 14.25 -15.55 -11.49
CA GLY A 164 15.70 -15.29 -11.46
C GLY A 164 16.14 -13.97 -12.13
N GLY A 165 15.29 -13.37 -12.97
CA GLY A 165 15.52 -12.07 -13.60
C GLY A 165 15.08 -10.87 -12.76
N ASP A 166 14.33 -11.07 -11.67
CA ASP A 166 13.81 -10.00 -10.82
C ASP A 166 14.89 -9.51 -9.85
N LYS A 167 15.79 -8.68 -10.38
CA LYS A 167 16.89 -8.07 -9.64
C LYS A 167 16.62 -6.57 -9.44
N PRO A 168 17.05 -6.00 -8.30
CA PRO A 168 16.94 -4.56 -8.10
C PRO A 168 17.74 -3.82 -9.18
N LEU A 169 17.23 -2.66 -9.59
CA LEU A 169 17.94 -1.77 -10.49
C LEU A 169 19.21 -1.21 -9.84
N ASP A 170 20.25 -0.99 -10.63
CA ASP A 170 21.47 -0.32 -10.15
C ASP A 170 21.28 1.21 -10.14
N VAL A 171 20.46 1.70 -9.21
CA VAL A 171 20.16 3.12 -9.02
C VAL A 171 20.16 3.48 -7.54
N SER A 172 20.64 4.69 -7.22
CA SER A 172 20.58 5.23 -5.87
C SER A 172 20.14 6.68 -5.91
N PHE A 173 19.17 7.05 -5.07
CA PHE A 173 18.67 8.43 -4.97
C PHE A 173 17.97 8.68 -3.64
N GLU A 174 17.99 9.94 -3.20
CA GLU A 174 17.23 10.40 -2.04
C GLU A 174 15.75 10.61 -2.42
N ILE A 175 14.85 10.18 -1.54
CA ILE A 175 13.41 10.50 -1.65
C ILE A 175 13.04 11.61 -0.67
N GLY A 176 13.75 11.68 0.45
CA GLY A 176 13.43 12.53 1.59
C GLY A 176 12.31 11.94 2.43
N ARG A 177 11.55 12.79 3.10
CA ARG A 177 10.53 12.35 4.06
C ARG A 177 9.42 11.54 3.36
N MET A 178 9.26 10.28 3.76
CA MET A 178 8.27 9.34 3.23
C MET A 178 7.38 8.80 4.34
N LEU A 179 6.11 8.55 4.01
CA LEU A 179 5.18 7.84 4.88
C LEU A 179 5.61 6.38 5.07
N ALA A 180 5.95 5.99 6.30
CA ALA A 180 6.18 4.60 6.68
C ALA A 180 4.85 3.87 6.88
N GLU A 181 4.02 4.39 7.78
CA GLU A 181 2.75 3.78 8.18
C GLU A 181 1.78 4.80 8.79
N ILE A 182 0.54 4.37 9.03
CA ILE A 182 -0.46 5.11 9.80
C ILE A 182 -0.91 4.20 10.94
N THR A 183 -0.69 4.64 12.18
CA THR A 183 -1.14 3.92 13.38
C THR A 183 -2.47 4.49 13.83
N HIS A 184 -3.46 3.64 14.09
CA HIS A 184 -4.77 4.07 14.59
C HIS A 184 -4.85 3.93 16.11
N ALA A 185 -5.49 4.89 16.77
CA ALA A 185 -5.76 4.80 18.20
C ALA A 185 -6.73 3.64 18.52
N ALA A 186 -6.46 2.92 19.62
CA ALA A 186 -7.29 1.81 20.09
C ALA A 186 -8.62 2.27 20.73
N ASP A 187 -8.82 3.57 20.91
CA ASP A 187 -9.99 4.19 21.53
C ASP A 187 -11.26 4.19 20.65
N GLY A 188 -11.19 3.62 19.44
CA GLY A 188 -12.30 3.57 18.49
C GLY A 188 -12.61 4.91 17.82
N SER A 189 -11.84 5.96 18.07
CA SER A 189 -12.00 7.28 17.42
C SER A 189 -11.73 7.24 15.92
N GLY A 190 -10.96 6.24 15.47
CA GLY A 190 -10.46 6.14 14.10
C GLY A 190 -9.34 7.13 13.77
N VAL A 191 -8.86 7.91 14.75
CA VAL A 191 -7.76 8.86 14.56
C VAL A 191 -6.50 8.10 14.16
N GLY A 192 -5.96 8.43 12.98
CA GLY A 192 -4.74 7.85 12.44
C GLY A 192 -3.57 8.82 12.55
N THR A 193 -2.50 8.39 13.20
CA THR A 193 -1.24 9.14 13.33
C THR A 193 -0.25 8.65 12.26
N PRO A 194 0.13 9.49 11.28
CA PRO A 194 1.09 9.10 10.26
C PRO A 194 2.52 9.12 10.83
N ARG A 195 3.27 8.05 10.57
CA ARG A 195 4.71 7.97 10.88
C ARG A 195 5.51 8.12 9.60
N PHE A 196 6.58 8.91 9.69
CA PHE A 196 7.44 9.25 8.56
C PHE A 196 8.89 8.88 8.86
N PHE A 197 9.66 8.65 7.80
CA PHE A 197 11.11 8.42 7.86
C PHE A 197 11.80 9.09 6.69
N ASP A 198 13.10 9.34 6.81
CA ASP A 198 13.91 9.83 5.71
C ASP A 198 14.26 8.65 4.80
N ALA A 199 13.59 8.58 3.65
CA ALA A 199 13.70 7.48 2.72
C ALA A 199 14.73 7.75 1.63
N ALA A 200 15.45 6.69 1.29
CA ALA A 200 16.35 6.67 0.16
C ALA A 200 16.32 5.29 -0.51
N VAL A 201 16.60 5.28 -1.81
CA VAL A 201 16.87 4.05 -2.56
C VAL A 201 18.39 3.90 -2.69
N ARG A 202 18.89 2.71 -2.38
CA ARG A 202 20.30 2.32 -2.49
C ARG A 202 20.38 1.04 -3.29
N ASN A 203 21.11 1.06 -4.41
CA ASN A 203 21.25 -0.09 -5.31
C ASN A 203 19.89 -0.72 -5.67
N GLY A 204 18.89 0.13 -5.94
CA GLY A 204 17.53 -0.27 -6.29
C GLY A 204 16.68 -0.78 -5.15
N VAL A 205 17.16 -0.71 -3.91
CA VAL A 205 16.46 -1.20 -2.71
C VAL A 205 16.08 -0.03 -1.81
N LEU A 206 14.81 0.02 -1.41
CA LEU A 206 14.33 0.81 -0.29
C LEU A 206 14.20 -0.10 0.94
N SER A 207 14.87 0.28 2.02
CA SER A 207 14.79 -0.41 3.31
C SER A 207 13.97 0.45 4.29
N PRO A 208 12.76 0.02 4.68
CA PRO A 208 11.97 0.72 5.69
C PRO A 208 12.68 0.70 7.05
N PRO A 209 12.36 1.65 7.96
CA PRO A 209 12.82 1.56 9.34
C PRO A 209 12.20 0.34 10.02
N GLU A 210 12.88 -0.21 11.03
CA GLU A 210 12.26 -1.23 11.88
C GLU A 210 11.07 -0.60 12.62
N VAL A 211 9.92 -1.29 12.57
CA VAL A 211 8.70 -0.80 13.20
C VAL A 211 8.74 -1.18 14.67
N GLU A 212 8.80 -0.17 15.56
CA GLU A 212 8.62 -0.40 16.99
C GLU A 212 7.17 -0.81 17.27
N ARG A 213 7.00 -1.96 17.94
CA ARG A 213 5.70 -2.47 18.38
C ARG A 213 4.93 -1.38 19.11
N THR A 214 3.74 -1.05 18.61
CA THR A 214 2.75 -0.40 19.47
C THR A 214 1.89 -1.53 20.03
N ALA A 215 1.92 -1.74 21.36
CA ALA A 215 1.05 -2.71 22.00
C ALA A 215 -0.40 -2.39 21.60
N ALA A 216 -1.09 -3.38 21.04
CA ALA A 216 -2.51 -3.30 20.74
C ALA A 216 -3.32 -3.25 22.04
#